data_AF-A0A1H5WRX9-F1
#
_entry.id   AF-A0A1H5WRX9-F1
#
_cell.length_a   1.000
_cell.length_b   1.000
_cell.length_c   1.000
_cell.angle_alpha   90.00
_cell.angle_beta   90.00
_cell.angle_gamma   90.00
#
_symmetry.space_group_name_H-M   'P 1'
#
loop_
_entity.id
_entity.type
_entity.pdbx_description
1 polymer ?
#
loop_
_entity_poly.entity_id
_entity_poly.type
_entity_poly.pdbx_seq_one_letter_code
_entity_poly.pdbx_strand_id
1 'polypeptide(L)'
;MSIQNDGSVNENSVEDIVSRYRPEVDKLLPYVRWLQDNAKSEVAQSYSNGDLKSMPFPVYDSNLLMFVKAAQNTNLIDRNYVYVYSRNHLNSAKDELMFIREAQIMDMDDLAGILSKYILTGMTKGTVWAEGVYNGVLFQVVSKMDELLNYWSSKA
;
A
#
# COMPACT_ATOMS: atom_id res chain seq x y z
N MET A 1 32.62 -28.89 -24.97
CA MET A 1 32.22 -28.32 -23.66
C MET A 1 30.93 -27.55 -23.88
N SER A 2 29.83 -28.14 -23.44
CA SER A 2 28.51 -27.53 -23.48
C SER A 2 28.50 -26.38 -22.48
N ILE A 3 28.29 -25.15 -22.95
CA ILE A 3 28.00 -24.02 -22.08
C ILE A 3 26.62 -24.31 -21.47
N GLN A 4 26.62 -24.77 -20.22
CA GLN A 4 25.41 -24.80 -19.42
C GLN A 4 25.00 -23.35 -19.22
N ASN A 5 23.85 -22.99 -19.78
CA ASN A 5 23.19 -21.73 -19.51
C ASN A 5 22.75 -21.79 -18.04
N ASP A 6 23.52 -21.15 -17.16
CA ASP A 6 23.19 -20.98 -15.75
C ASP A 6 21.93 -20.10 -15.69
N GLY A 7 20.78 -20.76 -15.57
CA GLY A 7 19.48 -20.16 -15.35
C GLY A 7 19.38 -19.52 -13.97
N SER A 8 20.28 -18.59 -13.65
CA SER A 8 20.07 -17.62 -12.60
C SER A 8 18.89 -16.75 -13.03
N VAL A 9 17.70 -17.14 -12.56
CA VAL A 9 16.58 -16.21 -12.45
C VAL A 9 17.17 -15.05 -11.66
N ASN A 10 17.32 -13.89 -12.32
CA ASN A 10 17.85 -12.70 -11.67
C ASN A 10 16.80 -12.29 -10.62
N GLU A 11 16.96 -12.80 -9.40
CA GLU A 11 16.09 -12.49 -8.26
C GLU A 11 16.03 -10.96 -8.15
N ASN A 12 14.83 -10.40 -8.20
CA ASN A 12 14.57 -8.95 -8.25
C ASN A 12 14.83 -8.27 -9.61
N SER A 13 14.79 -9.00 -10.73
CA SER A 13 14.58 -8.37 -12.03
C SER A 13 13.21 -7.68 -12.06
N VAL A 14 13.05 -6.70 -12.94
CA VAL A 14 11.77 -5.99 -13.09
C VAL A 14 10.65 -6.96 -13.48
N GLU A 15 10.95 -7.94 -14.33
CA GLU A 15 10.00 -8.97 -14.76
C GLU A 15 9.56 -9.87 -13.59
N ASP A 16 10.49 -10.25 -12.72
CA ASP A 16 10.20 -11.02 -11.51
C ASP A 16 9.30 -10.22 -10.55
N ILE A 17 9.63 -8.94 -10.32
CA ILE A 17 8.80 -8.03 -9.51
C ILE A 17 7.40 -7.92 -10.11
N VAL A 18 7.28 -7.62 -11.40
CA VAL A 18 5.97 -7.51 -12.07
C VAL A 18 5.18 -8.81 -11.93
N SER A 19 5.79 -9.96 -12.21
CA SER A 19 5.14 -11.27 -12.09
C SER A 19 4.68 -11.58 -10.67
N ARG A 20 5.41 -11.13 -9.65
CA ARG A 20 5.10 -11.37 -8.24
C ARG A 20 3.98 -10.48 -7.72
N TYR A 21 4.04 -9.17 -7.95
CA TYR A 21 3.12 -8.23 -7.34
C TYR A 21 1.85 -7.99 -8.14
N ARG A 22 1.86 -8.14 -9.48
CA ARG A 22 0.67 -7.93 -10.32
C ARG A 22 -0.56 -8.72 -9.86
N PRO A 23 -0.51 -10.06 -9.70
CA PRO A 23 -1.69 -10.82 -9.29
C PRO A 23 -2.17 -10.46 -7.88
N GLU A 24 -1.30 -9.91 -7.03
CA GLU A 24 -1.65 -9.50 -5.68
C GLU A 24 -2.33 -8.13 -5.66
N VAL A 25 -1.79 -7.17 -6.42
CA VAL A 25 -2.35 -5.82 -6.55
C VAL A 25 -3.69 -5.85 -7.28
N ASP A 26 -3.86 -6.73 -8.28
CA ASP A 26 -5.12 -6.92 -9.01
C ASP A 26 -6.30 -7.28 -8.09
N LYS A 27 -6.05 -7.99 -6.99
CA LYS A 27 -7.08 -8.31 -5.99
C LYS A 27 -7.60 -7.07 -5.25
N LEU A 28 -6.82 -5.99 -5.23
CA LEU A 28 -7.12 -4.74 -4.51
C LEU A 28 -7.72 -3.66 -5.43
N LEU A 29 -7.46 -3.72 -6.74
CA LEU A 29 -7.95 -2.74 -7.72
C LEU A 29 -9.47 -2.48 -7.68
N PRO A 30 -10.34 -3.48 -7.47
CA PRO A 30 -11.79 -3.24 -7.40
C PRO A 30 -12.20 -2.22 -6.32
N TYR A 31 -11.37 -2.02 -5.29
CA TYR A 31 -11.65 -1.13 -4.18
C TYR A 31 -11.02 0.26 -4.34
N VAL A 32 -10.14 0.47 -5.31
CA VAL A 32 -9.37 1.72 -5.48
C VAL A 32 -10.29 2.93 -5.62
N ARG A 33 -11.37 2.82 -6.41
CA ARG A 33 -12.34 3.90 -6.57
C ARG A 33 -13.03 4.26 -5.25
N TRP A 34 -13.46 3.26 -4.50
CA TRP A 34 -14.09 3.50 -3.19
C TRP A 34 -13.09 4.12 -2.20
N LEU A 35 -11.83 3.64 -2.19
CA LEU A 35 -10.77 4.22 -1.37
C LEU A 35 -10.52 5.70 -1.74
N GLN A 36 -10.53 6.03 -3.02
CA GLN A 36 -10.38 7.41 -3.51
C GLN A 36 -11.54 8.31 -3.05
N ASP A 37 -12.77 7.86 -3.26
CA ASP A 37 -13.99 8.63 -2.96
C ASP A 37 -14.13 8.91 -1.44
N ASN A 38 -13.56 8.03 -0.61
CA ASN A 38 -13.61 8.13 0.85
C ASN A 38 -12.32 8.67 1.49
N ALA A 39 -11.28 8.89 0.68
CA ALA A 39 -10.13 9.67 1.11
C ALA A 39 -10.54 11.15 1.17
N LYS A 40 -10.12 11.88 2.21
CA LYS A 40 -10.23 13.33 2.16
C LYS A 40 -9.24 13.86 1.13
N SER A 41 -9.72 14.07 -0.09
CA SER A 41 -9.00 14.81 -1.13
C SER A 41 -8.83 16.25 -0.68
N GLU A 42 -7.72 16.54 -0.02
CA GLU A 42 -6.91 17.74 -0.19
C GLU A 42 -5.68 17.64 0.70
N VAL A 43 -4.51 17.93 0.14
CA VAL A 43 -3.30 18.29 0.88
C VAL A 43 -3.57 19.63 1.59
N ALA A 44 -4.44 19.66 2.61
CA ALA A 44 -4.90 20.87 3.27
C ALA A 44 -4.16 21.09 4.60
N GLN A 45 -2.98 21.71 4.50
CA GLN A 45 -2.49 22.83 5.32
C GLN A 45 -2.70 22.91 6.86
N SER A 46 -3.12 21.88 7.60
CA SER A 46 -3.46 22.06 9.02
C SER A 46 -3.28 20.81 9.86
N TYR A 47 -2.02 20.42 10.13
CA TYR A 47 -1.70 19.87 11.45
C TYR A 47 -1.72 21.01 12.48
N SER A 48 -2.88 21.65 12.63
CA SER A 48 -3.18 22.53 13.75
C SER A 48 -3.63 21.62 14.88
N ASN A 49 -2.74 21.41 15.85
CA ASN A 49 -3.08 20.84 17.16
C ASN A 49 -4.39 21.48 17.65
N GLY A 50 -5.46 20.70 17.83
CA GLY A 50 -6.66 21.32 18.40
C GLY A 50 -7.93 20.51 18.50
N ASP A 51 -8.40 19.82 17.45
CA ASP A 51 -9.77 19.31 17.46
C ASP A 51 -9.92 18.07 16.58
N LEU A 52 -9.68 16.88 17.16
CA LEU A 52 -10.32 15.64 16.70
C LEU A 52 -11.82 15.70 17.08
N LYS A 53 -12.54 16.71 16.60
CA LYS A 53 -13.99 16.81 16.81
C LYS A 53 -14.66 15.79 15.90
N SER A 54 -15.07 14.69 16.54
CA SER A 54 -16.05 13.73 16.04
C SER A 54 -15.87 13.38 14.57
N MET A 55 -14.83 12.59 14.24
CA MET A 55 -14.90 11.77 13.03
C MET A 55 -16.24 11.02 13.09
N PRO A 56 -17.18 11.23 12.15
CA PRO A 56 -18.37 10.40 12.11
C PRO A 56 -17.87 8.99 11.80
N PHE A 57 -17.82 8.14 12.82
CA PHE A 57 -17.36 6.77 12.71
C PHE A 57 -18.14 6.10 11.58
N PRO A 58 -17.52 5.70 10.46
CA PRO A 58 -18.18 4.80 9.55
C PRO A 58 -18.13 3.44 10.23
N VAL A 59 -19.24 3.11 10.90
CA VAL A 59 -19.59 1.76 11.31
C VAL A 59 -19.36 0.86 10.10
N TYR A 60 -18.34 -0.01 10.19
CA TYR A 60 -18.11 -1.17 9.34
C TYR A 60 -18.68 -1.05 7.91
N ASP A 61 -18.16 -0.10 7.12
CA ASP A 61 -18.50 -0.05 5.70
C ASP A 61 -18.13 -1.40 5.07
N SER A 62 -19.09 -2.02 4.37
CA SER A 62 -18.90 -3.35 3.80
C SER A 62 -17.72 -3.37 2.82
N ASN A 63 -17.48 -2.28 2.08
CA ASN A 63 -16.35 -2.19 1.15
C ASN A 63 -15.02 -2.09 1.90
N LEU A 64 -14.97 -1.39 3.04
CA LEU A 64 -13.76 -1.37 3.88
C LEU A 64 -13.40 -2.79 4.35
N LEU A 65 -14.38 -3.53 4.86
CA LEU A 65 -14.16 -4.90 5.32
C LEU A 65 -13.79 -5.85 4.18
N MET A 66 -14.42 -5.70 3.01
CA MET A 66 -14.07 -6.47 1.82
C MET A 66 -12.65 -6.16 1.32
N PHE A 67 -12.25 -4.88 1.33
CA PHE A 67 -10.88 -4.47 1.01
C PHE A 67 -9.88 -5.08 1.99
N VAL A 68 -10.12 -4.96 3.31
CA VAL A 68 -9.24 -5.54 4.34
C VAL A 68 -9.12 -7.06 4.15
N LYS A 69 -10.23 -7.74 3.91
CA LYS A 69 -10.23 -9.19 3.65
C LYS A 69 -9.48 -9.52 2.35
N ALA A 70 -9.64 -8.73 1.30
CA ALA A 70 -8.90 -8.91 0.06
C ALA A 70 -7.39 -8.77 0.30
N ALA A 71 -6.96 -7.71 1.01
CA ALA A 71 -5.57 -7.47 1.39
C ALA A 71 -4.98 -8.62 2.22
N GLN A 72 -5.73 -9.16 3.18
CA GLN A 72 -5.29 -10.33 3.97
C GLN A 72 -5.11 -11.61 3.14
N ASN A 73 -5.80 -11.73 2.01
CA ASN A 73 -5.66 -12.85 1.09
C ASN A 73 -4.59 -12.59 0.00
N THR A 74 -3.81 -11.52 0.14
CA THR A 74 -2.65 -11.26 -0.69
C THR A 74 -1.37 -11.73 0.00
N ASN A 75 -0.31 -11.90 -0.80
CA ASN A 75 1.05 -12.08 -0.28
C ASN A 75 1.76 -10.75 0.02
N LEU A 76 1.04 -9.61 0.05
CA LEU A 76 1.62 -8.29 0.34
C LEU A 76 1.77 -8.00 1.84
N ILE A 77 1.10 -8.77 2.70
CA ILE A 77 1.02 -8.46 4.12
C ILE A 77 2.16 -9.12 4.89
N ASP A 78 3.11 -8.30 5.35
CA ASP A 78 4.26 -8.73 6.15
C ASP A 78 4.20 -8.13 7.57
N ARG A 79 4.43 -8.98 8.57
CA ARG A 79 4.53 -8.59 9.99
C ARG A 79 5.80 -7.78 10.28
N ASN A 80 6.82 -7.87 9.44
CA ASN A 80 8.08 -7.14 9.58
C ASN A 80 8.00 -5.69 9.07
N TYR A 81 6.81 -5.18 8.75
CA TYR A 81 6.60 -3.80 8.29
C TYR A 81 7.21 -2.73 9.21
N VAL A 82 7.41 -3.01 10.50
CA VAL A 82 8.05 -2.10 11.45
C VAL A 82 9.47 -1.71 11.00
N TYR A 83 10.19 -2.60 10.32
CA TYR A 83 11.51 -2.33 9.77
C TYR A 83 11.44 -1.33 8.60
N VAL A 84 10.42 -1.41 7.74
CA VAL A 84 10.17 -0.44 6.67
C VAL A 84 10.00 0.96 7.28
N TYR A 85 9.19 1.07 8.34
CA TYR A 85 8.96 2.35 9.01
C TYR A 85 10.22 2.91 9.66
N SER A 86 10.99 2.05 10.31
CA SER A 86 12.23 2.46 11.00
C SER A 86 13.31 2.90 10.01
N ARG A 87 13.52 2.13 8.93
CA ARG A 87 14.56 2.39 7.91
C ARG A 87 14.25 3.63 7.08
N ASN A 88 12.98 3.85 6.73
CA ASN A 88 12.55 4.97 5.89
C ASN A 88 12.06 6.18 6.70
N HIS A 89 12.22 6.15 8.02
CA HIS A 89 11.82 7.23 8.94
C HIS A 89 10.34 7.65 8.80
N LEU A 90 9.45 6.69 8.58
CA LEU A 90 8.02 6.93 8.43
C LEU A 90 7.36 7.07 9.80
N ASN A 91 7.11 8.31 10.22
CA ASN A 91 6.55 8.60 11.56
C ASN A 91 5.12 9.14 11.50
N SER A 92 4.65 9.52 10.31
CA SER A 92 3.33 10.10 10.09
C SER A 92 2.75 9.67 8.73
N ALA A 93 1.43 9.84 8.59
CA ALA A 93 0.76 9.64 7.29
C ALA A 93 1.34 10.54 6.19
N LYS A 94 1.85 11.73 6.54
CA LYS A 94 2.51 12.61 5.58
C LYS A 94 3.81 12.01 5.05
N ASP A 95 4.61 11.41 5.92
CA ASP A 95 5.87 10.75 5.53
C ASP A 95 5.57 9.53 4.66
N GLU A 96 4.57 8.72 5.04
CA GLU A 96 4.08 7.60 4.24
C GLU A 96 3.67 8.04 2.83
N LEU A 97 2.88 9.12 2.71
CA LEU A 97 2.43 9.66 1.41
C LEU A 97 3.58 10.23 0.58
N MET A 98 4.57 10.87 1.21
CA MET A 98 5.76 11.36 0.51
C MET A 98 6.59 10.19 -0.04
N PHE A 99 6.81 9.15 0.77
CA PHE A 99 7.47 7.92 0.34
C PHE A 99 6.75 7.27 -0.83
N ILE A 100 5.42 7.08 -0.73
CA ILE A 100 4.61 6.47 -1.80
C ILE A 100 4.75 7.25 -3.11
N ARG A 101 4.73 8.58 -3.07
CA ARG A 101 4.86 9.41 -4.28
C ARG A 101 6.17 9.18 -5.02
N GLU A 102 7.26 9.06 -4.27
CA GLU A 102 8.63 8.95 -4.80
C GLU A 102 9.04 7.49 -5.10
N ALA A 103 8.28 6.52 -4.60
CA ALA A 103 8.56 5.10 -4.74
C ALA A 103 8.72 4.66 -6.21
N GLN A 104 9.68 3.77 -6.42
CA GLN A 104 10.00 3.12 -7.68
C GLN A 104 9.67 1.63 -7.62
N ILE A 105 9.85 0.92 -8.74
CA ILE A 105 9.54 -0.52 -8.83
C ILE A 105 10.34 -1.38 -7.85
N MET A 106 11.52 -0.93 -7.43
CA MET A 106 12.34 -1.62 -6.44
C MET A 106 11.78 -1.47 -5.02
N ASP A 107 10.90 -0.50 -4.77
CA ASP A 107 10.33 -0.20 -3.46
C ASP A 107 9.01 -0.93 -3.20
N MET A 108 8.66 -1.95 -4.02
CA MET A 108 7.39 -2.67 -3.89
C MET A 108 7.21 -3.36 -2.54
N ASP A 109 8.29 -3.87 -1.94
CA ASP A 109 8.28 -4.40 -0.56
C ASP A 109 7.98 -3.32 0.47
N ASP A 110 8.51 -2.11 0.29
CA ASP A 110 8.30 -1.01 1.22
C ASP A 110 6.87 -0.46 1.10
N LEU A 111 6.33 -0.38 -0.12
CA LEU A 111 4.92 -0.09 -0.36
C LEU A 111 4.02 -1.15 0.30
N ALA A 112 4.35 -2.43 0.15
CA ALA A 112 3.66 -3.53 0.81
C ALA A 112 3.77 -3.43 2.36
N GLY A 113 4.91 -2.97 2.88
CA GLY A 113 5.09 -2.66 4.30
C GLY A 113 4.19 -1.54 4.81
N ILE A 114 4.02 -0.46 4.04
CA ILE A 114 3.08 0.62 4.39
C ILE A 114 1.64 0.08 4.45
N LEU A 115 1.22 -0.71 3.46
CA LEU A 115 -0.08 -1.37 3.47
C LEU A 115 -0.24 -2.28 4.70
N SER A 116 0.77 -3.09 4.99
CA SER A 116 0.80 -4.04 6.10
C SER A 116 0.56 -3.39 7.45
N LYS A 117 1.14 -2.21 7.71
CA LYS A 117 0.92 -1.45 8.95
C LYS A 117 -0.57 -1.21 9.21
N TYR A 118 -1.31 -0.75 8.20
CA TYR A 118 -2.73 -0.46 8.35
C TYR A 118 -3.56 -1.73 8.50
N ILE A 119 -3.31 -2.73 7.66
CA ILE A 119 -4.06 -3.99 7.70
C ILE A 119 -3.86 -4.70 9.03
N LEU A 120 -2.61 -4.88 9.48
CA LEU A 120 -2.28 -5.63 10.69
C LEU A 120 -2.61 -4.87 11.96
N THR A 121 -2.30 -3.57 12.05
CA THR A 121 -2.64 -2.80 13.26
C THR A 121 -4.15 -2.69 13.41
N GLY A 122 -4.88 -2.53 12.30
CA GLY A 122 -6.33 -2.45 12.32
C GLY A 122 -7.03 -3.74 12.79
N MET A 123 -6.38 -4.90 12.69
CA MET A 123 -6.88 -6.14 13.31
C MET A 123 -7.03 -6.03 14.84
N THR A 124 -6.21 -5.20 15.47
CA THR A 124 -6.27 -4.95 16.92
C THR A 124 -7.01 -3.66 17.25
N LYS A 125 -6.92 -2.66 16.38
CA LYS A 125 -7.52 -1.33 16.53
C LYS A 125 -8.25 -0.94 15.25
N GLY A 126 -9.49 -1.39 15.08
CA GLY A 126 -10.26 -1.23 13.83
C GLY A 126 -10.35 0.22 13.31
N THR A 127 -10.18 1.22 14.17
CA THR A 127 -10.10 2.64 13.77
C THR A 127 -8.96 2.93 12.80
N VAL A 128 -7.85 2.18 12.87
CA VAL A 128 -6.69 2.36 11.99
C VAL A 128 -7.03 2.10 10.53
N TRP A 129 -7.95 1.20 10.23
CA TRP A 129 -8.42 1.00 8.86
C TRP A 129 -9.10 2.26 8.33
N ALA A 130 -10.02 2.84 9.12
CA ALA A 130 -10.71 4.07 8.75
C ALA A 130 -9.75 5.26 8.64
N GLU A 131 -8.75 5.35 9.53
CA GLU A 131 -7.69 6.36 9.46
C GLU A 131 -6.91 6.27 8.14
N GLY A 132 -6.52 5.07 7.71
CA GLY A 132 -5.78 4.83 6.47
C GLY A 132 -6.58 5.12 5.18
N VAL A 133 -7.90 4.97 5.23
CA VAL A 133 -8.78 5.42 4.14
C VAL A 133 -8.86 6.94 4.17
N TYR A 134 -9.20 7.52 5.33
CA TYR A 134 -9.45 8.94 5.49
C TYR A 134 -8.25 9.81 5.14
N ASN A 135 -7.05 9.42 5.58
CA ASN A 135 -5.81 10.13 5.26
C ASN A 135 -5.29 9.85 3.84
N GLY A 136 -5.93 8.94 3.10
CA GLY A 136 -5.61 8.60 1.71
C GLY A 136 -4.44 7.63 1.52
N VAL A 137 -3.79 7.14 2.58
CA VAL A 137 -2.61 6.26 2.45
C VAL A 137 -2.95 4.94 1.77
N LEU A 138 -4.08 4.32 2.13
CA LEU A 138 -4.52 3.05 1.52
C LEU A 138 -4.84 3.20 0.03
N PHE A 139 -5.44 4.33 -0.36
CA PHE A 139 -5.68 4.64 -1.78
C PHE A 139 -4.36 4.81 -2.54
N GLN A 140 -3.47 5.65 -2.00
CA GLN A 140 -2.23 6.05 -2.67
C GLN A 140 -1.26 4.88 -2.82
N VAL A 141 -1.13 4.04 -1.79
CA VAL A 141 -0.22 2.88 -1.85
C VAL A 141 -0.64 1.88 -2.93
N VAL A 142 -1.93 1.54 -3.00
CA VAL A 142 -2.45 0.59 -4.01
C VAL A 142 -2.35 1.19 -5.41
N SER A 143 -2.71 2.47 -5.56
CA SER A 143 -2.63 3.16 -6.85
C SER A 143 -1.19 3.27 -7.35
N LYS A 144 -0.24 3.55 -6.46
CA LYS A 144 1.18 3.62 -6.82
C LYS A 144 1.72 2.26 -7.25
N MET A 145 1.38 1.20 -6.53
CA MET A 145 1.76 -0.16 -6.91
C MET A 145 1.23 -0.52 -8.30
N ASP A 146 -0.03 -0.21 -8.60
CA ASP A 146 -0.60 -0.43 -9.94
C ASP A 146 0.07 0.43 -11.02
N GLU A 147 0.32 1.72 -10.76
CA GLU A 147 1.04 2.62 -11.66
C GLU A 147 2.41 2.06 -12.05
N LEU A 148 3.21 1.66 -11.04
CA LEU A 148 4.54 1.09 -11.25
C LEU A 148 4.45 -0.20 -12.08
N LEU A 149 3.54 -1.11 -11.71
CA LEU A 149 3.36 -2.37 -12.43
C LEU A 149 2.93 -2.16 -13.88
N ASN A 150 1.98 -1.26 -14.14
CA ASN A 150 1.53 -0.94 -15.50
C ASN A 150 2.65 -0.32 -16.34
N TYR A 151 3.40 0.62 -15.76
CA TYR A 151 4.50 1.27 -16.45
C TYR A 151 5.56 0.26 -16.89
N TRP A 152 5.97 -0.65 -16.01
CA TRP A 152 6.99 -1.65 -16.33
C TRP A 152 6.47 -2.82 -17.16
N SER A 153 5.20 -3.22 -17.01
CA SER A 153 4.56 -4.22 -17.88
C SER A 153 4.44 -3.73 -19.32
N SER A 154 4.24 -2.43 -19.54
CA SER A 154 4.16 -1.85 -20.89
C SER A 154 5.52 -1.76 -21.62
N LYS A 155 6.62 -1.95 -20.88
CA LYS A 155 8.00 -1.84 -21.37
C LYS A 155 8.69 -3.20 -21.55
N ALA A 156 8.15 -4.27 -20.97
CA ALA A 156 8.60 -5.65 -21.14
C ALA A 156 7.99 -6.25 -22.41
#